data_AF-Q4Q703-F1
#
_entry.id   AF-Q4Q703-F1
#
_cell.length_a   1.000
_cell.length_b   1.000
_cell.length_c   1.000
_cell.angle_alpha   90.00
_cell.angle_beta   90.00
_cell.angle_gamma   90.00
#
_symmetry.space_group_name_H-M   'P 1'
#
loop_
_entity.id
_entity.type
_entity.pdbx_description
1 polymer ?
#
loop_
_entity_poly.entity_id
_entity_poly.type
_entity_poly.pdbx_seq_one_letter_code
_entity_poly.pdbx_strand_id
1 'polypeptide(L)'
;MSVFPGLCGDVATTNYRVFLGTLPNLAVEERFLRQVQPVFPWYASRKHVKEQASEFLEIDLASCDPELLLRYTHVYYVRRQLYDELVDRQLTLMETGKAAKVADSALLTCLAQVNAAITPRLQYELHLLQQAKKACRVPRRRELNPDAALEAHDYLCMMRVVEEDVGGIPDAEMQARAYLPREVLEAKVKELAAMIFGDGGSATKGTGAALERKEQKLLQRMIPADYNKVGAVEKLRPVDVTALYRFTGERVCGRPADKPFARALWGHVFRKVGSHPLYLQRASLYWARHSGLDPQSATSAMPADLATAVCVQQALFPALKYRCQYLYTSPDIARQQWRTGHVVPLLRLFPLLGAPAAEDLAAQLVVEGEWAKLGIEADTNLLHDTVLRQLKDMVEQVSALYESDAGAVLKRVEDGAKVLCPSLSERESLTMRGAPEDTSREVSAAAAARVANAAPA
;
A
#
# COMPACT_ATOMS: atom_id res chain seq x y z
N MET A 1 6.06 -1.20 -1.75
CA MET A 1 5.47 -0.80 -0.48
C MET A 1 4.27 -1.72 -0.28
N SER A 2 3.42 -1.56 0.75
CA SER A 2 2.13 -2.28 0.82
C SER A 2 1.35 -2.17 -0.50
N VAL A 3 0.60 -3.22 -0.86
CA VAL A 3 -0.25 -3.21 -2.08
C VAL A 3 -1.44 -2.26 -1.90
N PHE A 4 -2.01 -2.22 -0.68
CA PHE A 4 -3.22 -1.47 -0.36
C PHE A 4 -3.07 -0.75 1.00
N PRO A 5 -2.32 0.37 1.03
CA PRO A 5 -2.02 1.06 2.28
C PRO A 5 -3.29 1.65 2.89
N GLY A 6 -3.69 1.16 4.06
CA GLY A 6 -4.82 1.67 4.84
C GLY A 6 -6.19 1.13 4.43
N LEU A 7 -6.28 0.23 3.44
CA LEU A 7 -7.51 -0.50 3.11
C LEU A 7 -7.62 -1.73 4.01
N CYS A 8 -8.58 -1.69 4.95
CA CYS A 8 -8.84 -2.80 5.86
C CYS A 8 -10.29 -2.82 6.33
N GLY A 9 -10.80 -4.03 6.55
CA GLY A 9 -12.08 -4.28 7.20
C GLY A 9 -11.92 -4.81 8.62
N ASP A 10 -13.01 -4.82 9.37
CA ASP A 10 -13.05 -5.42 10.69
C ASP A 10 -13.16 -6.95 10.56
N VAL A 11 -12.15 -7.65 11.05
CA VAL A 11 -12.03 -9.12 11.00
C VAL A 11 -11.44 -9.62 12.31
N ALA A 12 -11.86 -10.78 12.78
CA ALA A 12 -11.30 -11.36 14.01
C ALA A 12 -9.79 -11.67 13.87
N THR A 13 -9.09 -11.71 15.00
CA THR A 13 -7.71 -12.22 15.05
C THR A 13 -7.68 -13.68 14.58
N THR A 14 -6.74 -13.99 13.69
CA THR A 14 -6.58 -15.33 13.13
C THR A 14 -5.12 -15.74 13.30
N ASN A 15 -4.81 -16.42 14.40
CA ASN A 15 -3.45 -16.81 14.72
C ASN A 15 -2.93 -17.89 13.78
N TYR A 16 -1.67 -17.77 13.37
CA TYR A 16 -0.95 -18.76 12.56
C TYR A 16 0.49 -18.91 13.08
N ARG A 17 1.02 -20.14 13.05
CA ARG A 17 2.37 -20.45 13.52
C ARG A 17 3.30 -20.63 12.32
N VAL A 18 4.21 -19.69 12.14
CA VAL A 18 5.27 -19.81 11.14
C VAL A 18 6.44 -20.59 11.73
N PHE A 19 6.83 -21.68 11.10
CA PHE A 19 7.94 -22.52 11.57
C PHE A 19 9.29 -21.80 11.42
N LEU A 20 10.07 -21.75 12.51
CA LEU A 20 11.39 -21.09 12.58
C LEU A 20 12.57 -22.08 12.52
N GLY A 21 12.32 -23.36 12.82
CA GLY A 21 13.34 -24.41 12.77
C GLY A 21 13.21 -25.42 13.90
N THR A 22 14.12 -26.39 13.90
CA THR A 22 14.23 -27.43 14.94
C THR A 22 15.49 -27.24 15.75
N LEU A 23 15.41 -27.31 17.08
CA LEU A 23 16.56 -27.12 17.95
C LEU A 23 17.63 -28.20 17.75
N PRO A 24 18.93 -27.85 17.82
CA PRO A 24 19.48 -26.51 18.07
C PRO A 24 19.60 -25.61 16.82
N ASN A 25 19.22 -26.08 15.63
CA ASN A 25 19.46 -25.40 14.36
C ASN A 25 18.19 -24.67 13.84
N LEU A 26 18.08 -23.39 14.15
CA LEU A 26 16.96 -22.53 13.73
C LEU A 26 17.25 -21.84 12.38
N ALA A 27 17.40 -22.64 11.32
CA ALA A 27 17.84 -22.15 10.01
C ALA A 27 16.91 -21.11 9.37
N VAL A 28 15.59 -21.16 9.61
CA VAL A 28 14.65 -20.14 9.10
C VAL A 28 14.78 -18.86 9.91
N GLU A 29 14.89 -18.96 11.23
CA GLU A 29 15.13 -17.78 12.07
C GLU A 29 16.43 -17.05 11.69
N GLU A 30 17.54 -17.77 11.49
CA GLU A 30 18.79 -17.13 11.04
C GLU A 30 18.62 -16.36 9.73
N ARG A 31 17.78 -16.87 8.81
CA ARG A 31 17.46 -16.16 7.55
C ARG A 31 16.61 -14.94 7.84
N PHE A 32 15.60 -15.06 8.70
CA PHE A 32 14.76 -13.94 9.10
C PHE A 32 15.59 -12.82 9.72
N LEU A 33 16.45 -13.11 10.70
CA LEU A 33 17.32 -12.12 11.34
C LEU A 33 18.22 -11.35 10.35
N ARG A 34 18.61 -11.99 9.24
CA ARG A 34 19.38 -11.35 8.15
C ARG A 34 18.52 -10.52 7.20
N GLN A 35 17.22 -10.83 7.05
CA GLN A 35 16.36 -10.33 5.98
C GLN A 35 15.31 -9.32 6.44
N VAL A 36 14.75 -9.49 7.65
CA VAL A 36 13.67 -8.64 8.18
C VAL A 36 14.19 -7.43 8.95
N GLN A 37 15.47 -7.06 8.79
CA GLN A 37 16.12 -5.96 9.50
C GLN A 37 15.33 -4.63 9.48
N PRO A 38 14.73 -4.19 8.36
CA PRO A 38 13.93 -2.96 8.35
C PRO A 38 12.70 -3.01 9.26
N VAL A 39 12.14 -4.21 9.47
CA VAL A 39 10.94 -4.47 10.26
C VAL A 39 11.25 -5.33 11.51
N PHE A 40 12.51 -5.34 11.94
CA PHE A 40 12.92 -6.09 13.13
C PHE A 40 12.20 -5.68 14.42
N PRO A 41 11.85 -4.39 14.67
CA PRO A 41 11.07 -4.03 15.86
C PRO A 41 9.74 -4.80 15.92
N TRP A 42 9.06 -4.94 14.79
CA TRP A 42 7.85 -5.74 14.66
C TRP A 42 8.15 -7.22 14.94
N TYR A 43 9.17 -7.80 14.30
CA TYR A 43 9.56 -9.21 14.51
C TYR A 43 9.83 -9.51 15.99
N ALA A 44 10.61 -8.66 16.66
CA ALA A 44 10.94 -8.79 18.07
C ALA A 44 9.72 -8.61 19.00
N SER A 45 8.68 -7.90 18.55
CA SER A 45 7.42 -7.73 19.30
C SER A 45 6.49 -8.94 19.19
N ARG A 46 6.69 -9.82 18.20
CA ARG A 46 5.83 -10.99 17.98
C ARG A 46 6.18 -12.10 18.95
N LYS A 47 5.16 -12.87 19.32
CA LYS A 47 5.29 -13.97 20.29
C LYS A 47 6.00 -15.15 19.65
N HIS A 48 7.10 -15.58 20.28
CA HIS A 48 7.81 -16.80 19.93
C HIS A 48 7.27 -17.96 20.77
N VAL A 49 6.93 -19.06 20.11
CA VAL A 49 6.35 -20.26 20.71
C VAL A 49 7.35 -21.40 20.56
N LYS A 50 7.84 -21.88 21.70
CA LYS A 50 8.72 -23.05 21.77
C LYS A 50 7.90 -24.30 22.04
N GLU A 51 8.02 -25.28 21.16
CA GLU A 51 7.53 -26.64 21.34
C GLU A 51 8.70 -27.58 21.66
N GLN A 52 8.43 -28.88 21.86
CA GLN A 52 9.41 -29.84 22.40
C GLN A 52 10.79 -29.79 21.71
N ALA A 53 10.81 -29.72 20.38
CA ALA A 53 12.05 -29.63 19.58
C ALA A 53 11.98 -28.59 18.46
N SER A 54 10.96 -27.74 18.43
CA SER A 54 10.67 -26.82 17.33
C SER A 54 10.32 -25.43 17.86
N GLU A 55 10.63 -24.41 17.08
CA GLU A 55 10.24 -23.03 17.39
C GLU A 55 9.36 -22.44 16.30
N PHE A 56 8.44 -21.59 16.72
CA PHE A 56 7.45 -20.94 15.84
C PHE A 56 7.30 -19.46 16.18
N LEU A 57 7.03 -18.65 15.16
CA LEU A 57 6.56 -17.28 15.30
C LEU A 57 5.04 -17.27 15.19
N GLU A 58 4.34 -16.82 16.24
CA GLU A 58 2.89 -16.64 16.21
C GLU A 58 2.54 -15.27 15.60
N ILE A 59 1.85 -15.30 14.46
CA ILE A 59 1.40 -14.12 13.71
C ILE A 59 -0.13 -14.08 13.62
N ASP A 60 -0.69 -12.90 13.37
CA ASP A 60 -2.11 -12.74 13.07
C ASP A 60 -2.33 -12.57 11.55
N LEU A 61 -2.96 -13.55 10.90
CA LEU A 61 -3.22 -13.54 9.46
C LEU A 61 -4.10 -12.37 9.02
N ALA A 62 -4.91 -11.82 9.93
CA ALA A 62 -5.79 -10.71 9.65
C ALA A 62 -5.17 -9.34 9.99
N SER A 63 -3.91 -9.29 10.44
CA SER A 63 -3.15 -8.06 10.67
C SER A 63 -2.26 -7.68 9.47
N CYS A 64 -1.29 -6.77 9.67
CA CYS A 64 -0.24 -6.51 8.69
C CYS A 64 0.85 -7.59 8.65
N ASP A 65 0.89 -8.51 9.62
CA ASP A 65 1.95 -9.51 9.80
C ASP A 65 2.24 -10.32 8.52
N PRO A 66 1.23 -10.83 7.76
CA PRO A 66 1.54 -11.64 6.59
C PRO A 66 2.12 -10.84 5.43
N GLU A 67 1.65 -9.61 5.24
CA GLU A 67 2.17 -8.71 4.22
C GLU A 67 3.65 -8.39 4.50
N LEU A 68 4.02 -8.20 5.78
CA LEU A 68 5.41 -7.99 6.18
C LEU A 68 6.26 -9.24 5.89
N LEU A 69 5.80 -10.43 6.23
CA LEU A 69 6.58 -11.64 5.96
C LEU A 69 6.72 -11.92 4.46
N LEU A 70 5.65 -11.83 3.69
CA LEU A 70 5.67 -12.00 2.23
C LEU A 70 6.57 -10.97 1.55
N ARG A 71 6.66 -9.75 2.10
CA ARG A 71 7.46 -8.66 1.54
C ARG A 71 8.93 -8.71 1.95
N TYR A 72 9.25 -9.03 3.20
CA TYR A 72 10.61 -8.86 3.73
C TYR A 72 11.45 -10.14 3.75
N THR A 73 10.84 -11.30 3.69
CA THR A 73 11.58 -12.58 3.69
C THR A 73 12.05 -12.95 2.28
N HIS A 74 13.22 -13.57 2.19
CA HIS A 74 13.85 -14.14 0.97
C HIS A 74 13.84 -15.69 1.03
N VAL A 75 12.79 -16.26 1.63
CA VAL A 75 12.64 -17.70 1.89
C VAL A 75 11.36 -18.20 1.22
N TYR A 76 11.48 -18.63 -0.04
CA TYR A 76 10.33 -18.97 -0.89
C TYR A 76 9.34 -19.97 -0.26
N TYR A 77 9.81 -21.04 0.40
CA TYR A 77 8.90 -22.06 0.94
C TYR A 77 8.07 -21.55 2.13
N VAL A 78 8.59 -20.60 2.91
CA VAL A 78 7.81 -19.95 3.99
C VAL A 78 6.79 -19.00 3.38
N ARG A 79 7.17 -18.23 2.35
CA ARG A 79 6.23 -17.36 1.63
C ARG A 79 5.11 -18.18 0.98
N ARG A 80 5.45 -19.31 0.35
CA ARG A 80 4.49 -20.22 -0.27
C ARG A 80 3.50 -20.79 0.74
N GLN A 81 3.97 -21.34 1.86
CA GLN A 81 3.09 -21.86 2.91
C GLN A 81 2.15 -20.80 3.47
N LEU A 82 2.68 -19.60 3.74
CA LEU A 82 1.87 -18.48 4.22
C LEU A 82 0.85 -18.03 3.16
N TYR A 83 1.23 -17.99 1.89
CA TYR A 83 0.36 -17.66 0.78
C TYR A 83 -0.79 -18.67 0.65
N ASP A 84 -0.47 -19.96 0.63
CA ASP A 84 -1.45 -21.04 0.49
C ASP A 84 -2.46 -21.01 1.64
N GLU A 85 -1.98 -20.84 2.89
CA GLU A 85 -2.85 -20.69 4.06
C GLU A 85 -3.78 -19.48 3.94
N LEU A 86 -3.28 -18.32 3.46
CA LEU A 86 -4.09 -17.12 3.26
C LEU A 86 -5.17 -17.32 2.19
N VAL A 87 -4.85 -18.04 1.10
CA VAL A 87 -5.83 -18.37 0.06
C VAL A 87 -6.87 -19.32 0.62
N ASP A 88 -6.46 -20.46 1.17
CA ASP A 88 -7.39 -21.49 1.64
C ASP A 88 -8.28 -20.96 2.77
N ARG A 89 -7.73 -20.19 3.72
CA ARG A 89 -8.51 -19.58 4.79
C ARG A 89 -9.59 -18.66 4.26
N GLN A 90 -9.28 -17.81 3.29
CA GLN A 90 -10.28 -16.91 2.71
C GLN A 90 -11.32 -17.66 1.89
N LEU A 91 -10.92 -18.71 1.16
CA LEU A 91 -11.86 -19.56 0.42
C LEU A 91 -12.83 -20.28 1.38
N THR A 92 -12.34 -20.85 2.48
CA THR A 92 -13.19 -21.41 3.54
C THR A 92 -14.14 -20.36 4.15
N LEU A 93 -13.67 -19.13 4.36
CA LEU A 93 -14.54 -18.05 4.85
C LEU A 93 -15.62 -17.66 3.84
N MET A 94 -15.37 -17.75 2.53
CA MET A 94 -16.41 -17.52 1.52
C MET A 94 -17.45 -18.64 1.48
N GLU A 95 -17.06 -19.87 1.81
CA GLU A 95 -17.96 -21.04 1.80
C GLU A 95 -18.84 -21.08 3.05
N THR A 96 -18.27 -20.74 4.21
CA THR A 96 -18.93 -20.80 5.53
C THR A 96 -19.59 -19.48 5.95
N GLY A 97 -19.18 -18.37 5.33
CA GLY A 97 -19.60 -17.03 5.69
C GLY A 97 -20.90 -16.57 5.05
N LYS A 98 -21.33 -15.36 5.40
CA LYS A 98 -22.43 -14.68 4.71
C LYS A 98 -21.99 -14.30 3.30
N ALA A 99 -22.92 -14.41 2.35
CA ALA A 99 -22.68 -13.94 0.99
C ALA A 99 -22.26 -12.46 0.98
N ALA A 100 -21.20 -12.15 0.24
CA ALA A 100 -20.74 -10.78 0.06
C ALA A 100 -21.78 -9.96 -0.72
N LYS A 101 -21.87 -8.66 -0.42
CA LYS A 101 -22.71 -7.74 -1.19
C LYS A 101 -22.15 -7.64 -2.61
N VAL A 102 -22.98 -7.88 -3.62
CA VAL A 102 -22.59 -7.76 -5.03
C VAL A 102 -22.62 -6.28 -5.44
N ALA A 103 -21.62 -5.84 -6.20
CA ALA A 103 -21.55 -4.49 -6.73
C ALA A 103 -22.54 -4.28 -7.88
N ASP A 104 -22.75 -3.02 -8.28
CA ASP A 104 -23.52 -2.71 -9.49
C ASP A 104 -22.93 -3.39 -10.74
N SER A 105 -23.81 -3.90 -11.61
CA SER A 105 -23.40 -4.69 -12.78
C SER A 105 -22.66 -3.87 -13.84
N ALA A 106 -23.02 -2.59 -14.03
CA ALA A 106 -22.34 -1.71 -14.97
C ALA A 106 -20.96 -1.35 -14.43
N LEU A 107 -20.83 -1.13 -13.12
CA LEU A 107 -19.53 -0.95 -12.47
C LEU A 107 -18.62 -2.16 -12.63
N LEU A 108 -19.11 -3.37 -12.35
CA LEU A 108 -18.32 -4.60 -12.53
C LEU A 108 -17.88 -4.80 -13.98
N THR A 109 -18.75 -4.47 -14.94
CA THR A 109 -18.43 -4.54 -16.37
C THR A 109 -17.34 -3.54 -16.74
N CYS A 110 -17.44 -2.30 -16.28
CA CYS A 110 -16.41 -1.28 -16.47
C CYS A 110 -15.06 -1.72 -15.88
N LEU A 111 -15.05 -2.21 -14.64
CA LEU A 111 -13.82 -2.70 -13.99
C LEU A 111 -13.23 -3.92 -14.73
N ALA A 112 -14.06 -4.82 -15.26
CA ALA A 112 -13.58 -5.95 -16.07
C ALA A 112 -12.93 -5.47 -17.40
N GLN A 113 -13.53 -4.48 -18.07
CA GLN A 113 -12.96 -3.88 -19.28
C GLN A 113 -11.63 -3.18 -18.99
N VAL A 114 -11.54 -2.44 -17.87
CA VAL A 114 -10.28 -1.84 -17.43
C VAL A 114 -9.24 -2.91 -17.12
N ASN A 115 -9.60 -3.99 -16.39
CA ASN A 115 -8.69 -5.10 -16.12
C ASN A 115 -8.12 -5.72 -17.42
N ALA A 116 -8.93 -5.85 -18.45
CA ALA A 116 -8.47 -6.30 -19.76
C ALA A 116 -7.51 -5.29 -20.40
N ALA A 117 -7.84 -3.99 -20.38
CA ALA A 117 -7.02 -2.93 -20.96
C ALA A 117 -5.63 -2.78 -20.31
N ILE A 118 -5.52 -2.99 -18.99
CA ILE A 118 -4.23 -2.89 -18.26
C ILE A 118 -3.37 -4.17 -18.36
N THR A 119 -3.89 -5.26 -18.94
CA THR A 119 -3.19 -6.55 -18.98
C THR A 119 -1.79 -6.46 -19.60
N PRO A 120 -1.54 -5.72 -20.70
CA PRO A 120 -0.18 -5.54 -21.23
C PRO A 120 0.79 -4.89 -20.23
N ARG A 121 0.31 -3.90 -19.45
CA ARG A 121 1.08 -3.26 -18.39
C ARG A 121 1.38 -4.25 -17.26
N LEU A 122 0.42 -5.08 -16.87
CA LEU A 122 0.62 -6.15 -15.88
C LEU A 122 1.71 -7.14 -16.33
N GLN A 123 1.70 -7.57 -17.59
CA GLN A 123 2.72 -8.49 -18.10
C GLN A 123 4.13 -7.88 -18.08
N TYR A 124 4.24 -6.58 -18.39
CA TYR A 124 5.50 -5.85 -18.25
C TYR A 124 5.96 -5.78 -16.79
N GLU A 125 5.07 -5.45 -15.85
CA GLU A 125 5.38 -5.43 -14.43
C GLU A 125 5.87 -6.80 -13.93
N LEU A 126 5.18 -7.89 -14.30
CA LEU A 126 5.59 -9.26 -13.96
C LEU A 126 6.96 -9.62 -14.56
N HIS A 127 7.25 -9.15 -15.77
CA HIS A 127 8.57 -9.32 -16.39
C HIS A 127 9.67 -8.65 -15.55
N LEU A 128 9.45 -7.41 -15.09
CA LEU A 128 10.40 -6.72 -14.20
C LEU A 128 10.61 -7.49 -12.89
N LEU A 129 9.54 -8.01 -12.29
CA LEU A 129 9.64 -8.82 -11.06
C LEU A 129 10.45 -10.11 -11.29
N GLN A 130 10.28 -10.75 -12.44
CA GLN A 130 11.05 -11.95 -12.80
C GLN A 130 12.54 -11.63 -13.00
N GLN A 131 12.87 -10.48 -13.60
CA GLN A 131 14.26 -10.01 -13.72
C GLN A 131 14.86 -9.72 -12.33
N ALA A 132 14.12 -9.04 -11.47
CA ALA A 132 14.55 -8.75 -10.10
C ALA A 132 14.83 -10.02 -9.28
N LYS A 133 13.99 -11.06 -9.43
CA LYS A 133 14.22 -12.37 -8.80
C LYS A 133 15.56 -12.98 -9.21
N LYS A 134 15.87 -12.97 -10.50
CA LYS A 134 17.15 -13.47 -11.03
C LYS A 134 18.36 -12.68 -10.49
N ALA A 135 18.18 -11.39 -10.25
CA ALA A 135 19.21 -10.49 -9.72
C ALA A 135 19.44 -10.63 -8.20
N CYS A 136 18.60 -11.37 -7.46
CA CYS A 136 18.73 -11.60 -6.02
C CYS A 136 19.85 -12.60 -5.64
N ARG A 137 21.06 -12.35 -6.16
CA ARG A 137 22.31 -13.08 -5.92
C ARG A 137 23.36 -12.24 -5.18
N VAL A 138 23.04 -10.98 -4.87
CA VAL A 138 23.96 -10.00 -4.29
C VAL A 138 23.97 -10.07 -2.76
N PRO A 139 25.08 -9.70 -2.07
CA PRO A 139 25.21 -9.83 -0.61
C PRO A 139 24.05 -9.29 0.24
N ARG A 140 23.38 -8.22 -0.19
CA ARG A 140 22.28 -7.58 0.54
C ARG A 140 20.89 -8.18 0.25
N ARG A 141 20.75 -8.95 -0.83
CA ARG A 141 19.48 -9.53 -1.29
C ARG A 141 19.76 -10.90 -1.91
N ARG A 142 19.77 -11.93 -1.06
CA ARG A 142 20.05 -13.33 -1.45
C ARG A 142 18.79 -14.17 -1.31
N GLU A 143 18.17 -14.49 -2.44
CA GLU A 143 17.08 -15.45 -2.53
C GLU A 143 17.66 -16.88 -2.55
N LEU A 144 16.91 -17.85 -2.04
CA LEU A 144 17.37 -19.26 -2.01
C LEU A 144 17.42 -19.89 -3.40
N ASN A 145 16.48 -19.52 -4.28
CA ASN A 145 16.41 -20.03 -5.65
C ASN A 145 16.04 -18.89 -6.63
N PRO A 146 17.03 -18.06 -7.04
CA PRO A 146 16.79 -16.91 -7.91
C PRO A 146 16.44 -17.30 -9.36
N ASP A 147 16.75 -18.52 -9.79
CA ASP A 147 16.48 -19.00 -11.15
C ASP A 147 15.10 -19.61 -11.35
N ALA A 148 14.40 -19.93 -10.26
CA ALA A 148 13.03 -20.41 -10.33
C ALA A 148 12.11 -19.37 -10.98
N ALA A 149 11.07 -19.87 -11.66
CA ALA A 149 10.00 -19.04 -12.17
C ALA A 149 9.39 -18.18 -11.04
N LEU A 150 9.03 -16.94 -11.37
CA LEU A 150 8.33 -16.04 -10.46
C LEU A 150 6.93 -16.60 -10.16
N GLU A 151 6.61 -16.77 -8.88
CA GLU A 151 5.28 -17.19 -8.43
C GLU A 151 4.59 -16.08 -7.63
N ALA A 152 3.27 -16.20 -7.40
CA ALA A 152 2.47 -15.16 -6.75
C ALA A 152 2.94 -14.84 -5.32
N HIS A 153 3.46 -15.83 -4.60
CA HIS A 153 4.02 -15.65 -3.27
C HIS A 153 5.33 -14.85 -3.25
N ASP A 154 5.95 -14.60 -4.40
CA ASP A 154 7.17 -13.78 -4.53
C ASP A 154 6.90 -12.31 -4.82
N TYR A 155 5.68 -11.96 -5.24
CA TYR A 155 5.38 -10.62 -5.79
C TYR A 155 5.75 -9.50 -4.84
N LEU A 156 5.33 -9.56 -3.58
CA LEU A 156 5.62 -8.51 -2.61
C LEU A 156 7.12 -8.33 -2.37
N CYS A 157 7.87 -9.43 -2.32
CA CYS A 157 9.31 -9.41 -2.15
C CYS A 157 9.98 -8.78 -3.36
N MET A 158 9.64 -9.22 -4.58
CA MET A 158 10.24 -8.71 -5.81
C MET A 158 9.84 -7.27 -6.12
N MET A 159 8.60 -6.87 -5.77
CA MET A 159 8.17 -5.47 -5.86
C MET A 159 9.08 -4.59 -5.01
N ARG A 160 9.39 -5.02 -3.77
CA ARG A 160 10.32 -4.29 -2.90
C ARG A 160 11.71 -4.14 -3.53
N VAL A 161 12.23 -5.22 -4.12
CA VAL A 161 13.56 -5.19 -4.76
C VAL A 161 13.60 -4.12 -5.86
N VAL A 162 12.63 -4.14 -6.78
CA VAL A 162 12.56 -3.16 -7.88
C VAL A 162 12.32 -1.74 -7.35
N GLU A 163 11.45 -1.58 -6.35
CA GLU A 163 11.21 -0.28 -5.72
C GLU A 163 12.49 0.33 -5.13
N GLU A 164 13.27 -0.48 -4.41
CA GLU A 164 14.55 -0.04 -3.86
C GLU A 164 15.56 0.29 -4.97
N ASP A 165 15.58 -0.46 -6.07
CA ASP A 165 16.46 -0.21 -7.22
C ASP A 165 16.11 1.07 -7.98
N VAL A 166 14.81 1.34 -8.18
CA VAL A 166 14.31 2.56 -8.83
C VAL A 166 14.47 3.78 -7.93
N GLY A 167 14.24 3.62 -6.62
CA GLY A 167 14.38 4.70 -5.65
C GLY A 167 15.82 5.21 -5.50
N GLY A 168 16.82 4.38 -5.81
CA GLY A 168 18.23 4.79 -5.91
C GLY A 168 18.92 5.15 -4.59
N ILE A 169 18.17 5.29 -3.49
CA ILE A 169 18.68 5.60 -2.16
C ILE A 169 18.68 4.31 -1.31
N PRO A 170 19.87 3.83 -0.87
CA PRO A 170 19.97 2.68 0.02
C PRO A 170 19.18 2.88 1.31
N ASP A 171 18.42 1.88 1.73
CA ASP A 171 17.65 1.89 2.98
C ASP A 171 16.68 3.08 3.11
N ALA A 172 16.18 3.63 1.98
CA ALA A 172 15.30 4.79 1.95
C ALA A 172 14.12 4.70 2.91
N GLU A 173 13.49 3.52 3.01
CA GLU A 173 12.40 3.28 3.95
C GLU A 173 12.80 3.49 5.42
N MET A 174 13.97 2.97 5.82
CA MET A 174 14.49 3.11 7.19
C MET A 174 14.98 4.53 7.48
N GLN A 175 15.65 5.16 6.50
CA GLN A 175 16.06 6.56 6.62
C GLN A 175 14.86 7.47 6.77
N ALA A 176 13.82 7.30 5.93
CA ALA A 176 12.62 8.10 6.00
C ALA A 176 11.86 7.89 7.32
N ARG A 177 11.79 6.64 7.82
CA ARG A 177 11.19 6.33 9.13
C ARG A 177 11.79 7.16 10.27
N ALA A 178 13.08 7.51 10.22
CA ALA A 178 13.70 8.34 11.27
C ALA A 178 13.11 9.77 11.38
N TYR A 179 12.48 10.28 10.32
CA TYR A 179 11.84 11.59 10.26
C TYR A 179 10.31 11.54 10.36
N LEU A 180 9.75 10.35 10.59
CA LEU A 180 8.30 10.12 10.59
C LEU A 180 7.79 9.62 11.96
N PRO A 181 7.93 10.39 13.05
CA PRO A 181 7.29 10.06 14.32
C PRO A 181 5.76 9.95 14.18
N ARG A 182 5.18 8.90 14.75
CA ARG A 182 3.74 8.63 14.67
C ARG A 182 2.90 9.78 15.23
N GLU A 183 3.23 10.28 16.42
CA GLU A 183 2.46 11.33 17.08
C GLU A 183 2.41 12.63 16.27
N VAL A 184 3.54 13.02 15.65
CA VAL A 184 3.61 14.19 14.76
C VAL A 184 2.68 14.01 13.57
N LEU A 185 2.73 12.84 12.93
CA LEU A 185 1.91 12.56 11.75
C LEU A 185 0.42 12.43 12.08
N GLU A 186 0.08 11.86 13.24
CA GLU A 186 -1.30 11.84 13.74
C GLU A 186 -1.82 13.25 14.02
N ALA A 187 -0.98 14.17 14.51
CA ALA A 187 -1.35 15.58 14.63
C ALA A 187 -1.54 16.22 13.25
N LYS A 188 -0.63 15.98 12.29
CA LYS A 188 -0.73 16.55 10.93
C LYS A 188 -1.94 16.08 10.14
N VAL A 189 -2.32 14.80 10.24
CA VAL A 189 -3.53 14.30 9.59
C VAL A 189 -4.80 14.84 10.25
N LYS A 190 -4.80 15.08 11.57
CA LYS A 190 -5.91 15.74 12.28
C LYS A 190 -6.04 17.21 11.88
N GLU A 191 -4.93 17.95 11.80
CA GLU A 191 -4.88 19.32 11.28
C GLU A 191 -5.44 19.38 9.85
N LEU A 192 -5.02 18.46 8.97
CA LEU A 192 -5.54 18.36 7.60
C LEU A 192 -7.04 18.10 7.56
N ALA A 193 -7.52 17.14 8.36
CA ALA A 193 -8.94 16.84 8.46
C ALA A 193 -9.74 18.06 8.95
N ALA A 194 -9.22 18.81 9.93
CA ALA A 194 -9.84 20.03 10.40
C ALA A 194 -9.90 21.13 9.31
N MET A 195 -8.85 21.30 8.51
CA MET A 195 -8.86 22.27 7.40
C MET A 195 -9.89 21.93 6.31
N ILE A 196 -10.13 20.65 6.04
CA ILE A 196 -11.05 20.21 4.97
C ILE A 196 -12.51 20.18 5.47
N PHE A 197 -12.73 19.69 6.70
CA PHE A 197 -14.05 19.39 7.24
C PHE A 197 -14.56 20.39 8.29
N GLY A 198 -13.68 21.23 8.87
CA GLY A 198 -13.98 22.08 10.03
C GLY A 198 -14.93 23.26 9.78
N ASP A 199 -15.02 23.76 8.54
CA ASP A 199 -15.86 24.92 8.19
C ASP A 199 -17.32 24.55 7.86
N GLY A 200 -17.71 23.28 8.02
CA GLY A 200 -19.09 22.85 7.82
C GLY A 200 -19.97 23.14 9.02
N GLY A 201 -20.77 24.21 8.97
CA GLY A 201 -21.77 24.63 9.97
C GLY A 201 -22.93 23.67 10.27
N SER A 202 -22.72 22.36 10.16
CA SER A 202 -23.58 21.33 10.72
C SER A 202 -22.92 20.77 11.97
N ALA A 203 -23.26 21.38 13.11
CA ALA A 203 -23.02 20.82 14.43
C ALA A 203 -23.82 19.51 14.61
N THR A 204 -23.42 18.46 13.91
CA THR A 204 -23.67 17.10 14.39
C THR A 204 -22.71 16.88 15.54
N LYS A 205 -23.20 17.14 16.75
CA LYS A 205 -22.55 16.80 18.02
C LYS A 205 -22.13 15.32 17.98
N GLY A 206 -20.90 15.03 17.58
CA GLY A 206 -20.37 13.65 17.53
C GLY A 206 -19.21 13.41 16.55
N THR A 207 -19.09 14.15 15.45
CA THR A 207 -18.01 13.91 14.47
C THR A 207 -16.75 14.69 14.87
N GLY A 208 -16.10 14.25 15.94
CA GLY A 208 -14.76 14.74 16.26
C GLY A 208 -13.81 14.41 15.10
N ALA A 209 -12.87 15.32 14.79
CA ALA A 209 -11.77 15.09 13.85
C ALA A 209 -10.79 13.98 14.29
N ALA A 210 -11.25 13.04 15.13
CA ALA A 210 -10.49 11.99 15.77
C ALA A 210 -11.15 10.64 15.52
N LEU A 211 -10.32 9.63 15.29
CA LEU A 211 -10.76 8.24 15.13
C LEU A 211 -11.41 7.71 16.42
N GLU A 212 -12.47 6.91 16.26
CA GLU A 212 -13.08 6.21 17.39
C GLU A 212 -12.12 5.15 17.98
N ARG A 213 -12.34 4.76 19.24
CA ARG A 213 -11.48 3.76 19.92
C ARG A 213 -11.39 2.43 19.15
N LYS A 214 -12.47 2.00 18.50
CA LYS A 214 -12.49 0.79 17.67
C LYS A 214 -11.59 0.94 16.44
N GLU A 215 -11.64 2.10 15.80
CA GLU A 215 -10.86 2.44 14.62
C GLU A 215 -9.37 2.60 14.96
N GLN A 216 -9.05 3.20 16.10
CA GLN A 216 -7.67 3.28 16.62
C GLN A 216 -7.07 1.89 16.84
N LYS A 217 -7.83 0.95 17.43
CA LYS A 217 -7.40 -0.45 17.60
C LYS A 217 -7.16 -1.15 16.27
N LEU A 218 -8.06 -0.96 15.30
CA LEU A 218 -7.91 -1.54 13.97
C LEU A 218 -6.66 -0.97 13.27
N LEU A 219 -6.46 0.35 13.31
CA LEU A 219 -5.29 1.01 12.76
C LEU A 219 -3.99 0.53 13.41
N GLN A 220 -3.95 0.42 14.74
CA GLN A 220 -2.79 -0.09 15.48
C GLN A 220 -2.45 -1.54 15.08
N ARG A 221 -3.45 -2.35 14.73
CA ARG A 221 -3.23 -3.71 14.24
C ARG A 221 -2.71 -3.75 12.80
N MET A 222 -3.03 -2.74 11.99
CA MET A 222 -2.58 -2.63 10.58
C MET A 222 -1.21 -1.97 10.41
N ILE A 223 -0.72 -1.27 11.44
CA ILE A 223 0.60 -0.64 11.43
C ILE A 223 1.58 -1.53 12.22
N PRO A 224 2.77 -1.84 11.69
CA PRO A 224 3.76 -2.63 12.42
C PRO A 224 4.22 -1.89 13.68
N ALA A 225 4.35 -2.61 14.79
CA ALA A 225 4.89 -2.03 16.01
C ALA A 225 6.37 -1.62 15.85
N ASP A 226 6.73 -0.47 16.41
CA ASP A 226 8.12 -0.05 16.59
C ASP A 226 8.67 -0.46 17.97
N TYR A 227 9.91 -0.11 18.27
CA TYR A 227 10.51 -0.35 19.58
C TYR A 227 9.74 0.34 20.70
N ASN A 228 9.35 -0.42 21.72
CA ASN A 228 8.71 0.09 22.94
C ASN A 228 9.71 0.11 24.11
N LYS A 229 10.77 0.91 23.99
CA LYS A 229 11.80 1.10 25.03
C LYS A 229 11.74 2.54 25.56
N VAL A 230 12.19 2.75 26.80
CA VAL A 230 12.30 4.10 27.37
C VAL A 230 13.17 4.97 26.48
N GLY A 231 12.69 6.16 26.12
CA GLY A 231 13.38 7.10 25.23
C GLY A 231 13.24 6.80 23.74
N ALA A 232 12.63 5.67 23.35
CA ALA A 232 12.25 5.42 21.97
C ALA A 232 10.95 6.16 21.63
N VAL A 233 10.87 6.69 20.41
CA VAL A 233 9.67 7.28 19.83
C VAL A 233 9.15 6.33 18.77
N GLU A 234 7.85 6.07 18.74
CA GLU A 234 7.22 5.25 17.72
C GLU A 234 7.29 5.96 16.35
N LYS A 235 7.88 5.28 15.36
CA LYS A 235 8.10 5.82 14.02
C LYS A 235 7.37 4.98 12.96
N LEU A 236 6.90 5.65 11.92
CA LEU A 236 6.19 5.04 10.80
C LEU A 236 7.07 4.95 9.57
N ARG A 237 6.99 3.84 8.82
CA ARG A 237 7.56 3.79 7.47
C ARG A 237 6.70 4.65 6.53
N PRO A 238 7.22 5.14 5.38
CA PRO A 238 6.43 6.01 4.51
C PRO A 238 5.11 5.38 4.03
N VAL A 239 5.06 4.06 3.84
CA VAL A 239 3.80 3.38 3.50
C VAL A 239 2.82 3.31 4.67
N ASP A 240 3.31 3.22 5.91
CA ASP A 240 2.45 3.24 7.09
C ASP A 240 1.87 4.64 7.30
N VAL A 241 2.59 5.70 6.91
CA VAL A 241 2.06 7.07 6.84
C VAL A 241 0.93 7.17 5.82
N THR A 242 1.15 6.64 4.61
CA THR A 242 0.10 6.60 3.58
C THR A 242 -1.12 5.81 4.05
N ALA A 243 -0.91 4.70 4.77
CA ALA A 243 -1.99 3.92 5.36
C ALA A 243 -2.75 4.67 6.46
N LEU A 244 -2.03 5.35 7.37
CA LEU A 244 -2.60 6.23 8.39
C LEU A 244 -3.48 7.30 7.75
N TYR A 245 -2.97 7.99 6.73
CA TYR A 245 -3.69 9.06 6.06
C TYR A 245 -4.94 8.53 5.36
N ARG A 246 -4.83 7.47 4.54
CA ARG A 246 -5.98 6.87 3.86
C ARG A 246 -7.06 6.46 4.87
N PHE A 247 -6.66 5.74 5.92
CA PHE A 247 -7.57 5.25 6.95
C PHE A 247 -8.27 6.40 7.66
N THR A 248 -7.53 7.43 8.09
CA THR A 248 -8.11 8.60 8.73
C THR A 248 -9.11 9.31 7.80
N GLY A 249 -8.75 9.60 6.55
CA GLY A 249 -9.64 10.26 5.59
C GLY A 249 -10.97 9.52 5.37
N GLU A 250 -10.92 8.19 5.25
CA GLU A 250 -12.11 7.34 5.08
C GLU A 250 -13.03 7.35 6.32
N ARG A 251 -12.46 7.48 7.52
CA ARG A 251 -13.19 7.38 8.80
C ARG A 251 -13.68 8.70 9.36
N VAL A 252 -12.95 9.80 9.17
CA VAL A 252 -13.29 11.10 9.77
C VAL A 252 -14.08 12.03 8.85
N CYS A 253 -14.31 11.66 7.58
CA CYS A 253 -15.01 12.50 6.60
C CYS A 253 -16.50 12.76 6.89
N GLY A 254 -17.07 12.19 7.96
CA GLY A 254 -18.47 12.40 8.37
C GLY A 254 -19.52 11.79 7.44
N ARG A 255 -19.11 11.07 6.39
CA ARG A 255 -20.03 10.36 5.49
C ARG A 255 -20.52 9.06 6.15
N PRO A 256 -21.83 8.76 6.07
CA PRO A 256 -22.38 7.58 6.71
C PRO A 256 -21.86 6.27 6.08
N ALA A 257 -21.90 5.19 6.87
CA ALA A 257 -21.24 3.93 6.50
C ALA A 257 -21.87 3.21 5.30
N ASP A 258 -23.12 3.54 4.97
CA ASP A 258 -23.88 3.08 3.81
C ASP A 258 -23.54 3.83 2.51
N LYS A 259 -22.61 4.80 2.57
CA LYS A 259 -22.04 5.50 1.41
C LYS A 259 -20.55 5.17 1.23
N PRO A 260 -20.18 3.93 0.86
CA PRO A 260 -18.79 3.48 0.85
C PRO A 260 -17.96 4.23 -0.20
N PHE A 261 -18.49 4.45 -1.40
CA PHE A 261 -17.81 5.19 -2.46
C PHE A 261 -17.35 6.59 -2.04
N ALA A 262 -18.21 7.39 -1.41
CA ALA A 262 -17.85 8.75 -0.94
C ALA A 262 -16.75 8.71 0.14
N ARG A 263 -16.79 7.71 1.04
CA ARG A 263 -15.74 7.50 2.05
C ARG A 263 -14.42 7.08 1.40
N ALA A 264 -14.48 6.18 0.41
CA ALA A 264 -13.32 5.72 -0.33
C ALA A 264 -12.67 6.86 -1.11
N LEU A 265 -13.44 7.77 -1.74
CA LEU A 265 -12.90 8.98 -2.38
C LEU A 265 -12.05 9.80 -1.40
N TRP A 266 -12.59 10.09 -0.21
CA TRP A 266 -11.82 10.79 0.83
C TRP A 266 -10.59 10.02 1.31
N GLY A 267 -10.71 8.70 1.48
CA GLY A 267 -9.59 7.83 1.77
C GLY A 267 -8.49 7.96 0.71
N HIS A 268 -8.82 7.89 -0.57
CA HIS A 268 -7.85 7.99 -1.66
C HIS A 268 -7.29 9.40 -1.84
N VAL A 269 -8.05 10.48 -1.56
CA VAL A 269 -7.50 11.84 -1.50
C VAL A 269 -6.45 11.94 -0.40
N PHE A 270 -6.75 11.47 0.82
CA PHE A 270 -5.79 11.49 1.92
C PHE A 270 -4.58 10.59 1.63
N ARG A 271 -4.78 9.44 0.99
CA ARG A 271 -3.69 8.58 0.50
C ARG A 271 -2.75 9.35 -0.44
N LYS A 272 -3.28 10.13 -1.39
CA LYS A 272 -2.47 10.96 -2.29
C LYS A 272 -1.70 12.03 -1.51
N VAL A 273 -2.33 12.68 -0.53
CA VAL A 273 -1.65 13.64 0.37
C VAL A 273 -0.51 12.98 1.15
N GLY A 274 -0.77 11.83 1.79
CA GLY A 274 0.23 11.08 2.58
C GLY A 274 1.39 10.50 1.76
N SER A 275 1.22 10.40 0.44
CA SER A 275 2.25 9.97 -0.52
C SER A 275 2.76 11.09 -1.42
N HIS A 276 2.49 12.36 -1.08
CA HIS A 276 2.95 13.52 -1.85
C HIS A 276 4.32 14.01 -1.36
N PRO A 277 5.36 14.10 -2.22
CA PRO A 277 6.74 14.36 -1.81
C PRO A 277 6.92 15.63 -0.96
N LEU A 278 6.46 16.79 -1.46
CA LEU A 278 6.60 18.05 -0.72
C LEU A 278 5.81 18.07 0.58
N TYR A 279 4.64 17.42 0.62
CA TYR A 279 3.82 17.38 1.82
C TYR A 279 4.48 16.49 2.88
N LEU A 280 4.94 15.29 2.49
CA LEU A 280 5.66 14.37 3.35
C LEU A 280 6.92 15.02 3.94
N GLN A 281 7.66 15.77 3.13
CA GLN A 281 8.81 16.55 3.59
C GLN A 281 8.40 17.57 4.67
N ARG A 282 7.36 18.36 4.42
CA ARG A 282 6.89 19.41 5.36
C ARG A 282 6.25 18.85 6.63
N ALA A 283 5.60 17.69 6.54
CA ALA A 283 5.00 17.00 7.68
C ALA A 283 6.04 16.25 8.53
N SER A 284 7.20 15.94 7.97
CA SER A 284 8.27 15.21 8.65
C SER A 284 8.97 16.05 9.72
N LEU A 285 9.43 15.37 10.77
CA LEU A 285 10.23 15.97 11.83
C LEU A 285 11.18 14.91 12.41
N TYR A 286 12.47 15.22 12.50
CA TYR A 286 13.44 14.30 13.10
C TYR A 286 13.05 13.92 14.53
N TRP A 287 13.06 12.63 14.82
CA TRP A 287 12.50 12.09 16.07
C TRP A 287 13.11 12.70 17.34
N ALA A 288 14.42 12.98 17.36
CA ALA A 288 15.08 13.53 18.55
C ALA A 288 14.73 15.01 18.78
N ARG A 289 14.44 15.75 17.70
CA ARG A 289 13.92 17.12 17.78
C ARG A 289 12.49 17.12 18.28
N HIS A 290 11.65 16.22 17.78
CA HIS A 290 10.28 16.04 18.26
C HIS A 290 10.23 15.73 19.76
N SER A 291 11.08 14.82 20.24
CA SER A 291 11.12 14.44 21.66
C SER A 291 11.84 15.44 22.56
N GLY A 292 12.38 16.54 22.01
CA GLY A 292 13.15 17.54 22.76
C GLY A 292 14.53 17.08 23.24
N LEU A 293 15.02 15.92 22.78
CA LEU A 293 16.34 15.39 23.15
C LEU A 293 17.48 16.11 22.43
N ASP A 294 17.24 16.51 21.18
CA ASP A 294 18.17 17.30 20.37
C ASP A 294 17.44 18.47 19.69
N PRO A 295 17.27 19.60 20.40
CA PRO A 295 16.55 20.76 19.88
C PRO A 295 17.34 21.53 18.80
N GLN A 296 18.66 21.37 18.74
CA GLN A 296 19.54 22.10 17.82
C GLN A 296 19.91 21.28 16.57
N SER A 297 19.25 20.14 16.36
CA SER A 297 19.54 19.24 15.24
C SER A 297 19.49 19.95 13.88
N ALA A 298 20.62 19.94 13.16
CA ALA A 298 20.75 20.60 11.86
C ALA A 298 19.81 20.02 10.79
N THR A 299 19.40 18.76 10.94
CA THR A 299 18.55 18.04 9.97
C THR A 299 17.18 17.76 10.57
N SER A 300 16.30 18.77 10.54
CA SER A 300 14.98 18.67 11.18
C SER A 300 13.90 18.13 10.26
N ALA A 301 13.92 18.51 8.98
CA ALA A 301 13.03 17.97 7.96
C ALA A 301 13.73 16.85 7.19
N MET A 302 12.93 15.95 6.63
CA MET A 302 13.40 14.91 5.72
C MET A 302 14.06 15.55 4.47
N PRO A 303 15.17 14.99 3.97
CA PRO A 303 15.74 15.38 2.68
C PRO A 303 14.74 15.23 1.53
N ALA A 304 14.75 16.17 0.58
CA ALA A 304 13.78 16.21 -0.53
C ALA A 304 13.92 15.04 -1.50
N ASP A 305 15.17 14.63 -1.77
CA ASP A 305 15.53 13.46 -2.57
C ASP A 305 15.02 12.17 -1.91
N LEU A 306 15.17 12.05 -0.59
CA LEU A 306 14.63 10.93 0.18
C LEU A 306 13.11 10.86 0.12
N ALA A 307 12.42 11.99 0.33
CA ALA A 307 10.96 12.07 0.22
C ALA A 307 10.48 11.66 -1.19
N THR A 308 11.16 12.15 -2.22
CA THR A 308 10.86 11.82 -3.63
C THR A 308 11.05 10.32 -3.88
N ALA A 309 12.18 9.74 -3.45
CA ALA A 309 12.48 8.33 -3.65
C ALA A 309 11.42 7.41 -3.02
N VAL A 310 11.02 7.66 -1.75
CA VAL A 310 10.02 6.83 -1.08
C VAL A 310 8.60 7.02 -1.62
N CYS A 311 8.30 8.19 -2.21
CA CYS A 311 7.04 8.41 -2.93
C CYS A 311 7.02 7.67 -4.28
N VAL A 312 8.12 7.68 -5.03
CA VAL A 312 8.26 6.90 -6.27
C VAL A 312 8.07 5.41 -6.00
N GLN A 313 8.68 4.88 -4.93
CA GLN A 313 8.49 3.48 -4.50
C GLN A 313 7.02 3.10 -4.27
N GLN A 314 6.19 4.05 -3.83
CA GLN A 314 4.76 3.81 -3.60
C GLN A 314 3.92 3.85 -4.87
N ALA A 315 4.37 4.58 -5.89
CA ALA A 315 3.67 4.73 -7.17
C ALA A 315 3.88 3.55 -8.13
N LEU A 316 4.95 2.76 -7.95
CA LEU A 316 5.25 1.61 -8.81
C LEU A 316 4.20 0.49 -8.71
N PHE A 317 4.17 -0.35 -9.74
CA PHE A 317 3.29 -1.52 -9.88
C PHE A 317 1.77 -1.24 -9.81
N PRO A 318 1.26 -0.19 -10.49
CA PRO A 318 -0.16 0.12 -10.47
C PRO A 318 -1.02 -0.99 -11.08
N ALA A 319 -0.56 -1.70 -12.11
CA ALA A 319 -1.38 -2.74 -12.75
C ALA A 319 -1.50 -4.00 -11.88
N LEU A 320 -0.43 -4.41 -11.20
CA LEU A 320 -0.49 -5.52 -10.24
C LEU A 320 -1.37 -5.17 -9.03
N LYS A 321 -1.27 -3.94 -8.50
CA LYS A 321 -2.15 -3.45 -7.43
C LYS A 321 -3.62 -3.48 -7.85
N TYR A 322 -3.92 -2.91 -9.03
CA TYR A 322 -5.27 -2.96 -9.61
C TYR A 322 -5.76 -4.40 -9.72
N ARG A 323 -4.97 -5.28 -10.33
CA ARG A 323 -5.33 -6.69 -10.56
C ARG A 323 -5.65 -7.41 -9.26
N CYS A 324 -4.82 -7.21 -8.23
CA CYS A 324 -5.04 -7.80 -6.93
C CYS A 324 -6.36 -7.34 -6.31
N GLN A 325 -6.71 -6.04 -6.37
CA GLN A 325 -7.97 -5.53 -5.82
C GLN A 325 -9.19 -5.92 -6.65
N TYR A 326 -9.05 -5.94 -7.99
CA TYR A 326 -10.08 -6.41 -8.90
C TYR A 326 -10.56 -7.82 -8.53
N LEU A 327 -9.65 -8.71 -8.14
CA LEU A 327 -10.00 -10.06 -7.69
C LEU A 327 -10.83 -10.10 -6.40
N TYR A 328 -10.85 -9.01 -5.61
CA TYR A 328 -11.73 -8.86 -4.44
C TYR A 328 -13.09 -8.22 -4.79
N THR A 329 -13.33 -7.76 -6.02
CA THR A 329 -14.60 -7.11 -6.39
C THR A 329 -15.76 -8.08 -6.61
N SER A 330 -15.45 -9.37 -6.80
CA SER A 330 -16.46 -10.42 -6.99
C SER A 330 -16.00 -11.74 -6.38
N PRO A 331 -16.82 -12.38 -5.52
CA PRO A 331 -16.54 -13.71 -4.99
C PRO A 331 -16.35 -14.78 -6.07
N ASP A 332 -17.07 -14.67 -7.19
CA ASP A 332 -16.98 -15.68 -8.25
C ASP A 332 -15.65 -15.59 -9.00
N ILE A 333 -15.18 -14.36 -9.25
CA ILE A 333 -13.84 -14.12 -9.82
C ILE A 333 -12.77 -14.63 -8.84
N ALA A 334 -12.92 -14.34 -7.55
CA ALA A 334 -12.01 -14.82 -6.50
C ALA A 334 -11.87 -16.35 -6.51
N ARG A 335 -12.99 -17.09 -6.50
CA ARG A 335 -12.99 -18.57 -6.53
C ARG A 335 -12.26 -19.13 -7.74
N GLN A 336 -12.44 -18.51 -8.90
CA GLN A 336 -11.86 -18.98 -10.16
C GLN A 336 -10.36 -18.66 -10.27
N GLN A 337 -9.91 -17.53 -9.72
CA GLN A 337 -8.62 -16.94 -10.08
C GLN A 337 -7.64 -16.78 -8.92
N TRP A 338 -8.00 -16.99 -7.65
CA TRP A 338 -7.03 -16.87 -6.56
C TRP A 338 -5.95 -17.95 -6.55
N ARG A 339 -6.24 -19.15 -7.06
CA ARG A 339 -5.25 -20.24 -7.14
C ARG A 339 -4.35 -20.19 -8.37
N THR A 340 -4.76 -19.47 -9.41
CA THR A 340 -4.13 -19.51 -10.74
C THR A 340 -3.75 -18.14 -11.28
N GLY A 341 -4.35 -17.08 -10.75
CA GLY A 341 -4.15 -15.69 -11.16
C GLY A 341 -3.15 -14.95 -10.29
N HIS A 342 -3.00 -13.66 -10.61
CA HIS A 342 -2.07 -12.76 -9.93
C HIS A 342 -2.76 -12.07 -8.75
N VAL A 343 -2.64 -12.63 -7.55
CA VAL A 343 -3.23 -12.09 -6.32
C VAL A 343 -2.22 -12.06 -5.18
N VAL A 344 -2.30 -11.03 -4.35
CA VAL A 344 -1.71 -11.01 -3.00
C VAL A 344 -2.86 -11.18 -1.99
N PRO A 345 -3.05 -12.38 -1.41
CA PRO A 345 -4.21 -12.70 -0.59
C PRO A 345 -4.07 -12.11 0.81
N LEU A 346 -4.73 -10.98 1.09
CA LEU A 346 -4.66 -10.32 2.41
C LEU A 346 -6.00 -10.45 3.13
N LEU A 347 -6.03 -11.18 4.25
CA LEU A 347 -7.26 -11.44 5.01
C LEU A 347 -7.93 -10.16 5.54
N ARG A 348 -7.17 -9.07 5.76
CA ARG A 348 -7.73 -7.75 6.12
C ARG A 348 -8.65 -7.14 5.05
N LEU A 349 -8.55 -7.60 3.80
CA LEU A 349 -9.40 -7.16 2.69
C LEU A 349 -10.68 -7.99 2.57
N PHE A 350 -10.71 -9.18 3.18
CA PHE A 350 -11.83 -10.11 3.08
C PHE A 350 -13.17 -9.50 3.51
N PRO A 351 -13.28 -8.70 4.61
CA PRO A 351 -14.55 -8.09 4.97
C PRO A 351 -15.05 -7.04 3.96
N LEU A 352 -14.20 -6.63 3.02
CA LEU A 352 -14.50 -5.66 1.98
C LEU A 352 -14.80 -6.33 0.63
N LEU A 353 -14.82 -7.67 0.57
CA LEU A 353 -15.11 -8.44 -0.63
C LEU A 353 -16.46 -8.03 -1.25
N GLY A 354 -16.50 -7.91 -2.58
CA GLY A 354 -17.69 -7.53 -3.34
C GLY A 354 -17.80 -6.03 -3.59
N ALA A 355 -18.99 -5.47 -3.34
CA ALA A 355 -19.30 -4.06 -3.56
C ALA A 355 -18.32 -3.07 -2.92
N PRO A 356 -17.89 -3.23 -1.65
CA PRO A 356 -16.94 -2.29 -1.05
C PRO A 356 -15.60 -2.24 -1.79
N ALA A 357 -15.04 -3.39 -2.18
CA ALA A 357 -13.81 -3.45 -2.96
C ALA A 357 -13.97 -2.85 -4.37
N ALA A 358 -15.13 -3.03 -5.00
CA ALA A 358 -15.43 -2.45 -6.32
C ALA A 358 -15.55 -0.93 -6.26
N GLU A 359 -16.29 -0.41 -5.27
CA GLU A 359 -16.43 1.03 -5.04
C GLU A 359 -15.09 1.68 -4.65
N ASP A 360 -14.27 1.00 -3.84
CA ASP A 360 -12.94 1.48 -3.49
C ASP A 360 -12.02 1.55 -4.71
N LEU A 361 -12.02 0.52 -5.56
CA LEU A 361 -11.22 0.49 -6.78
C LEU A 361 -11.67 1.59 -7.75
N ALA A 362 -12.97 1.81 -7.89
CA ALA A 362 -13.52 2.90 -8.68
C ALA A 362 -13.11 4.27 -8.12
N ALA A 363 -13.21 4.46 -6.81
CA ALA A 363 -12.82 5.70 -6.14
C ALA A 363 -11.32 5.99 -6.32
N GLN A 364 -10.46 4.98 -6.24
CA GLN A 364 -9.04 5.12 -6.56
C GLN A 364 -8.85 5.69 -7.97
N LEU A 365 -9.47 5.08 -8.97
CA LEU A 365 -9.30 5.45 -10.38
C LEU A 365 -9.79 6.87 -10.62
N VAL A 366 -10.96 7.23 -10.08
CA VAL A 366 -11.49 8.59 -10.17
C VAL A 366 -10.53 9.59 -9.52
N VAL A 367 -10.04 9.31 -8.31
CA VAL A 367 -9.07 10.21 -7.65
C VAL A 367 -7.79 10.35 -8.45
N GLU A 368 -7.24 9.28 -9.03
CA GLU A 368 -6.04 9.38 -9.88
C GLU A 368 -6.28 10.25 -11.11
N GLY A 369 -7.43 10.08 -11.78
CA GLY A 369 -7.81 10.88 -12.93
C GLY A 369 -8.02 12.36 -12.59
N GLU A 370 -8.76 12.66 -11.53
CA GLU A 370 -9.04 14.03 -11.11
C GLU A 370 -7.78 14.71 -10.53
N TRP A 371 -6.94 13.99 -9.80
CA TRP A 371 -5.65 14.52 -9.31
C TRP A 371 -4.75 14.97 -10.45
N ALA A 372 -4.70 14.21 -11.55
CA ALA A 372 -3.96 14.58 -12.75
C ALA A 372 -4.58 15.78 -13.47
N LYS A 373 -5.91 15.87 -13.58
CA LYS A 373 -6.60 17.01 -14.20
C LYS A 373 -6.40 18.33 -13.45
N LEU A 374 -6.28 18.26 -12.12
CA LEU A 374 -5.98 19.42 -11.28
C LEU A 374 -4.54 19.92 -11.43
N GLY A 375 -3.66 19.19 -12.12
CA GLY A 375 -2.26 19.59 -12.31
C GLY A 375 -1.48 19.62 -11.00
N ILE A 376 -1.81 18.74 -10.04
CA ILE A 376 -1.12 18.69 -8.75
C ILE A 376 0.21 17.94 -8.94
N GLU A 377 1.26 18.72 -9.15
CA GLU A 377 2.66 18.27 -9.31
C GLU A 377 3.36 18.02 -7.97
N ALA A 378 4.51 17.36 -7.98
CA ALA A 378 5.22 16.88 -6.79
C ALA A 378 5.66 17.99 -5.81
N ASP A 379 5.82 19.21 -6.30
CA ASP A 379 6.20 20.43 -5.56
C ASP A 379 4.98 21.33 -5.26
N THR A 380 3.76 20.88 -5.58
CA THR A 380 2.55 21.63 -5.28
C THR A 380 2.33 21.71 -3.77
N ASN A 381 2.07 22.91 -3.26
CA ASN A 381 1.68 23.10 -1.87
C ASN A 381 0.22 22.68 -1.65
N LEU A 382 0.01 21.43 -1.23
CA LEU A 382 -1.33 20.87 -1.00
C LEU A 382 -2.15 21.58 0.07
N LEU A 383 -1.51 22.33 0.98
CA LEU A 383 -2.19 23.06 2.06
C LEU A 383 -2.69 24.44 1.63
N HIS A 384 -2.53 24.81 0.36
CA HIS A 384 -3.08 26.06 -0.15
C HIS A 384 -4.62 25.97 -0.25
N ASP A 385 -5.34 26.97 0.26
CA ASP A 385 -6.81 26.96 0.34
C ASP A 385 -7.50 26.64 -1.00
N THR A 386 -6.94 27.15 -2.10
CA THR A 386 -7.44 26.85 -3.45
C THR A 386 -7.40 25.36 -3.77
N VAL A 387 -6.30 24.67 -3.45
CA VAL A 387 -6.14 23.23 -3.70
C VAL A 387 -7.08 22.44 -2.79
N LEU A 388 -7.16 22.80 -1.51
CA LEU A 388 -8.07 22.15 -0.57
C LEU A 388 -9.53 22.28 -0.98
N ARG A 389 -9.96 23.48 -1.44
CA ARG A 389 -11.31 23.69 -2.01
C ARG A 389 -11.54 22.86 -3.26
N GLN A 390 -10.61 22.86 -4.21
CA GLN A 390 -10.73 22.05 -5.43
C GLN A 390 -10.87 20.55 -5.13
N LEU A 391 -10.09 20.03 -4.18
CA LEU A 391 -10.19 18.63 -3.74
C LEU A 391 -11.55 18.34 -3.10
N LYS A 392 -12.06 19.26 -2.26
CA LYS A 392 -13.37 19.12 -1.63
C LYS A 392 -14.51 19.16 -2.65
N ASP A 393 -14.50 20.16 -3.54
CA ASP A 393 -15.50 20.31 -4.60
C ASP A 393 -15.50 19.08 -5.52
N MET A 394 -14.32 18.55 -5.84
CA MET A 394 -14.19 17.32 -6.62
C MET A 394 -14.87 16.13 -5.94
N VAL A 395 -14.59 15.87 -4.65
CA VAL A 395 -15.19 14.74 -3.95
C VAL A 395 -16.71 14.92 -3.81
N GLU A 396 -17.18 16.12 -3.50
CA GLU A 396 -18.61 16.41 -3.36
C GLU A 396 -19.37 16.23 -4.68
N GLN A 397 -18.83 16.76 -5.79
CA GLN A 397 -19.43 16.62 -7.11
C GLN A 397 -19.46 15.17 -7.59
N VAL A 398 -18.35 14.45 -7.45
CA VAL A 398 -18.27 13.04 -7.88
C VAL A 398 -19.16 12.16 -7.02
N SER A 399 -19.21 12.39 -5.70
CA SER A 399 -20.09 11.63 -4.80
C SER A 399 -21.56 11.86 -5.14
N ALA A 400 -21.97 13.11 -5.37
CA ALA A 400 -23.34 13.44 -5.76
C ALA A 400 -23.71 12.85 -7.13
N LEU A 401 -22.76 12.83 -8.07
CA LEU A 401 -22.95 12.19 -9.37
C LEU A 401 -23.15 10.68 -9.23
N TYR A 402 -22.32 10.01 -8.42
CA TYR A 402 -22.46 8.56 -8.18
C TYR A 402 -23.81 8.20 -7.55
N GLU A 403 -24.30 9.02 -6.62
CA GLU A 403 -25.60 8.80 -5.96
C GLU A 403 -26.80 9.02 -6.89
N SER A 404 -26.69 9.92 -7.86
CA SER A 404 -27.77 10.25 -8.80
C SER A 404 -27.75 9.38 -10.06
N ASP A 405 -26.56 9.13 -10.61
CA ASP A 405 -26.31 8.29 -11.78
C ASP A 405 -24.91 7.66 -11.69
N ALA A 406 -24.84 6.45 -11.13
CA ALA A 406 -23.61 5.69 -11.03
C ALA A 406 -22.94 5.44 -12.41
N GLY A 407 -23.74 5.35 -13.48
CA GLY A 407 -23.27 5.16 -14.85
C GLY A 407 -22.42 6.34 -15.35
N ALA A 408 -22.77 7.56 -14.96
CA ALA A 408 -22.05 8.77 -15.34
C ALA A 408 -20.62 8.83 -14.75
N VAL A 409 -20.35 8.09 -13.67
CA VAL A 409 -19.01 8.01 -13.05
C VAL A 409 -18.10 7.02 -13.77
N LEU A 410 -18.65 6.04 -14.50
CA LEU A 410 -17.86 5.00 -15.18
C LEU A 410 -16.87 5.57 -16.19
N LYS A 411 -17.24 6.64 -16.91
CA LYS A 411 -16.30 7.33 -17.79
C LYS A 411 -15.11 7.94 -17.04
N ARG A 412 -15.34 8.48 -15.83
CA ARG A 412 -14.25 9.00 -14.99
C ARG A 412 -13.35 7.87 -14.48
N VAL A 413 -13.92 6.69 -14.22
CA VAL A 413 -13.17 5.48 -13.86
C VAL A 413 -12.25 5.05 -15.00
N GLU A 414 -12.76 4.99 -16.24
CA GLU A 414 -11.97 4.66 -17.43
C GLU A 414 -10.85 5.66 -17.71
N ASP A 415 -11.14 6.95 -17.61
CA ASP A 415 -10.13 8.00 -17.81
C ASP A 415 -9.07 7.95 -16.71
N GLY A 416 -9.48 7.72 -15.46
CA GLY A 416 -8.59 7.47 -14.34
C GLY A 416 -7.68 6.26 -14.54
N ALA A 417 -8.20 5.18 -15.14
CA ALA A 417 -7.41 4.00 -15.46
C ALA A 417 -6.29 4.29 -16.48
N LYS A 418 -6.56 5.13 -17.48
CA LYS A 418 -5.55 5.54 -18.48
C LYS A 418 -4.41 6.35 -17.83
N VAL A 419 -4.74 7.15 -16.81
CA VAL A 419 -3.76 7.92 -16.03
C VAL A 419 -2.95 7.00 -15.12
N LEU A 420 -3.61 6.12 -14.36
CA LEU A 420 -2.96 5.23 -13.41
C LEU A 420 -2.09 4.16 -14.10
N CYS A 421 -2.58 3.61 -15.20
CA CYS A 421 -1.93 2.55 -15.99
C CYS A 421 -1.83 2.97 -17.46
N PRO A 422 -0.91 3.89 -17.81
CA PRO A 422 -0.73 4.28 -19.19
C PRO A 422 -0.25 3.10 -20.04
N SER A 423 -0.55 3.15 -21.35
CA SER A 423 -0.07 2.16 -22.32
C SER A 423 1.46 2.04 -22.29
N LEU A 424 1.99 0.86 -22.65
CA LEU A 424 3.44 0.63 -22.72
C LEU A 424 4.07 1.67 -23.67
N SER A 425 5.21 2.26 -23.30
CA SER A 425 6.00 2.99 -24.29
C SER A 425 6.65 2.03 -25.27
N GLU A 426 7.17 2.60 -26.35
CA GLU A 426 8.01 1.87 -27.30
C GLU A 426 9.18 1.17 -26.62
N ARG A 427 9.92 1.86 -25.73
CA ARG A 427 11.03 1.26 -24.98
C ARG A 427 10.61 0.04 -24.16
N GLU A 428 9.50 0.14 -23.42
CA GLU A 428 8.97 -0.97 -22.62
C GLU A 428 8.51 -2.13 -23.49
N SER A 429 7.90 -1.80 -24.64
CA SER A 429 7.48 -2.78 -25.63
C SER A 429 8.67 -3.51 -26.25
N LEU A 430 9.78 -2.82 -26.49
CA LEU A 430 11.04 -3.43 -26.96
C LEU A 430 11.67 -4.33 -25.89
N THR A 431 11.71 -3.90 -24.63
CA THR A 431 12.18 -4.74 -23.51
C THR A 431 11.41 -6.04 -23.43
N MET A 432 10.08 -6.01 -23.62
CA MET A 432 9.24 -7.22 -23.65
C MET A 432 9.47 -8.12 -24.86
N ARG A 433 10.00 -7.60 -25.97
CA ARG A 433 10.26 -8.35 -27.22
C ARG A 433 11.65 -9.01 -27.27
N GLY A 434 12.55 -8.63 -26.37
CA GLY A 434 13.86 -9.27 -26.21
C GLY A 434 14.89 -8.86 -27.27
N ALA A 435 15.57 -7.75 -27.06
CA ALA A 435 16.96 -7.59 -27.51
C ALA A 435 17.87 -7.89 -26.32
N PRO A 436 18.86 -8.79 -26.43
CA PRO A 436 19.83 -9.02 -25.37
C PRO A 436 20.89 -7.91 -25.47
N GLU A 437 20.85 -6.94 -24.57
CA GLU A 437 22.01 -6.07 -24.33
C GLU A 437 22.33 -6.04 -22.83
N ASP A 438 23.63 -5.98 -22.54
CA ASP A 438 24.27 -6.08 -21.23
C ASP A 438 23.78 -5.01 -20.23
N THR A 439 22.60 -5.21 -19.66
CA THR A 439 22.00 -4.23 -18.74
C THR A 439 22.34 -4.52 -17.29
N SER A 440 23.55 -4.15 -16.86
CA SER A 440 23.83 -3.89 -15.44
C SER A 440 23.85 -2.38 -15.09
N ARG A 441 23.56 -1.49 -16.05
CA ARG A 441 23.52 -0.03 -15.83
C ARG A 441 22.33 0.73 -16.43
N GLU A 442 21.59 0.16 -17.38
CA GLU A 442 20.64 0.96 -18.18
C GLU A 442 19.18 0.99 -17.68
N VAL A 443 18.82 0.11 -16.74
CA VAL A 443 17.46 0.04 -16.18
C VAL A 443 17.16 1.24 -15.27
N SER A 444 18.17 1.79 -14.58
CA SER A 444 18.02 2.98 -13.71
C SER A 444 17.71 4.27 -14.46
N ALA A 445 18.16 4.42 -15.72
CA ALA A 445 17.95 5.64 -16.49
C ALA A 445 16.53 5.75 -17.07
N ALA A 446 15.86 4.63 -17.35
CA ALA A 446 14.53 4.59 -17.98
C ALA A 446 13.40 5.03 -17.04
N ALA A 447 13.49 4.60 -15.77
CA ALA A 447 12.49 4.90 -14.75
C ALA A 447 12.64 6.35 -14.24
N ALA A 448 13.88 6.84 -14.09
CA ALA A 448 14.15 8.22 -13.68
C ALA A 448 13.70 9.27 -14.72
N ALA A 449 13.89 9.00 -16.02
CA ALA A 449 13.51 9.93 -17.09
C ALA A 449 11.99 10.16 -17.20
N ARG A 450 11.16 9.22 -16.72
CA ARG A 450 9.69 9.36 -16.76
C ARG A 450 9.10 10.16 -15.62
N VAL A 451 9.77 10.23 -14.46
CA VAL A 451 9.37 11.13 -13.38
C VAL A 451 9.77 12.56 -13.73
N ALA A 452 10.87 12.75 -14.46
CA ALA A 452 11.27 14.07 -14.99
C ALA A 452 10.34 14.58 -16.12
N ASN A 453 9.84 13.70 -17.00
CA ASN A 453 8.95 14.09 -18.10
C ASN A 453 7.46 14.19 -17.71
N ALA A 454 7.12 14.01 -16.43
CA ALA A 454 5.81 14.37 -15.88
C ALA A 454 5.78 15.81 -15.33
N ALA A 455 6.89 16.53 -15.38
CA ALA A 455 6.94 17.99 -15.27
C ALA A 455 6.96 18.57 -16.69
N PRO A 456 5.91 19.28 -17.15
CA PRO A 456 6.07 20.15 -18.30
C PRO A 456 6.91 21.39 -17.90
N ALA A 457 7.65 21.88 -18.88
CA ALA A 457 8.60 22.99 -18.78
C ALA A 457 8.00 24.32 -18.29
#